data_AF-A0A094K5Q9-F1
#
_entry.id   AF-A0A094K5Q9-F1
#
_cell.length_a   1.000
_cell.length_b   1.000
_cell.length_c   1.000
_cell.angle_alpha   90.00
_cell.angle_beta   90.00
_cell.angle_gamma   90.00
#
_symmetry.space_group_name_H-M   'P 1'
#
loop_
_entity.id
_entity.type
_entity.pdbx_description
1 polymer ?
#
loop_
_entity_poly.entity_id
_entity_poly.type
_entity_poly.pdbx_seq_one_letter_code
_entity_poly.pdbx_strand_id
1 'polypeptide(L)'
;VPRNYDPVLHPFEVPREYTRALNATKLERVFAKPFLSSLDGHRDGVNCMAKHPKSLSTVLSGACDGEVKIWNLTKRQCIRTIQAHEGFVRGMCARFCGTSFFTVGDDKTVKQWKMESPEYGEEEEPIHTILGKTVYTGIDHHWKEAVFATCGHQVDIWDEQRTSPMCSLTWGFDSISSVKFNPIETYLLGSCASDRNIVLYDMRKSTPLKKVILNMRTNTLCWNPMEAFVFTAANEDYNLYTFDMRFLESPVRVHMDHVSAVLDVDYSPTGKEFVSASFDKSIRIFPVDKGHSREVYHTKRMQHVITVKWTSDNKYILCGSDEMNIRLWKANASEKLGVLAPREKAAMNYNQKLKEKFQYHPKIRRIAQHRHLPKSIFCQIKEQRIMREARRRKELNRRKHSKPGSVPFVSERKKHIVAVVK
;
A
#
# COMPACT_ATOMS: atom_id res chain seq x y z
N VAL A 1 -0.72 -25.95 -41.70
CA VAL A 1 -0.90 -27.33 -41.20
C VAL A 1 -2.38 -27.57 -41.01
N PRO A 2 -2.99 -28.56 -41.70
CA PRO A 2 -4.40 -28.90 -41.48
C PRO A 2 -4.61 -29.35 -40.03
N ARG A 3 -5.70 -28.92 -39.39
CA ARG A 3 -6.04 -29.27 -38.01
C ARG A 3 -7.35 -30.07 -38.01
N ASN A 4 -7.34 -31.25 -37.40
CA ASN A 4 -8.54 -32.02 -37.11
C ASN A 4 -8.83 -31.96 -35.60
N TYR A 5 -10.05 -31.58 -35.23
CA TYR A 5 -10.48 -31.34 -33.85
C TYR A 5 -11.26 -32.51 -33.25
N ASP A 6 -11.36 -33.64 -33.94
CA ASP A 6 -12.03 -34.84 -33.45
C ASP A 6 -11.43 -35.31 -32.10
N PRO A 7 -12.24 -35.38 -31.01
CA PRO A 7 -11.77 -35.84 -29.70
C PRO A 7 -11.12 -37.23 -29.72
N VAL A 8 -11.52 -38.10 -30.65
CA VAL A 8 -10.94 -39.46 -30.80
C VAL A 8 -9.46 -39.38 -31.17
N LEU A 9 -9.05 -38.38 -31.96
CA LEU A 9 -7.66 -38.15 -32.33
C LEU A 9 -6.84 -37.50 -31.21
N HIS A 10 -7.49 -36.95 -30.18
CA HIS A 10 -6.86 -36.25 -29.06
C HIS A 10 -7.21 -36.87 -27.70
N PRO A 11 -6.88 -38.15 -27.45
CA PRO A 11 -7.18 -38.80 -26.16
C PRO A 11 -6.42 -38.17 -25.00
N PHE A 12 -6.92 -38.28 -23.76
CA PHE A 12 -6.29 -37.72 -22.55
C PHE A 12 -6.22 -36.19 -22.51
N GLU A 13 -7.29 -35.49 -22.93
CA GLU A 13 -7.37 -34.03 -22.83
C GLU A 13 -7.04 -33.55 -21.40
N VAL A 14 -7.74 -34.06 -20.38
CA VAL A 14 -7.58 -33.61 -18.99
C VAL A 14 -6.18 -33.91 -18.41
N PRO A 15 -5.60 -35.12 -18.55
CA PRO A 15 -4.23 -35.37 -18.10
C PRO A 15 -3.17 -34.51 -18.82
N ARG A 16 -3.33 -34.24 -20.12
CA ARG A 16 -2.45 -33.33 -20.87
C ARG A 16 -2.56 -31.90 -20.34
N GLU A 17 -3.77 -31.42 -20.08
CA GLU A 17 -3.98 -30.10 -19.49
C GLU A 17 -3.41 -29.99 -18.08
N TYR A 18 -3.60 -31.03 -17.26
CA TYR A 18 -3.05 -31.07 -15.90
C TYR A 18 -1.51 -31.02 -15.90
N THR A 19 -0.86 -31.81 -16.76
CA THR A 19 0.61 -31.79 -16.89
C THR A 19 1.11 -30.43 -17.39
N ARG A 20 0.40 -29.80 -18.33
CA ARG A 20 0.70 -28.42 -18.76
C ARG A 20 0.54 -27.40 -17.62
N ALA A 21 -0.55 -27.49 -16.84
CA ALA A 21 -0.77 -26.64 -15.68
C ALA A 21 0.34 -26.83 -14.63
N LEU A 22 0.72 -28.07 -14.33
CA LEU A 22 1.81 -28.38 -13.41
C LEU A 22 3.14 -27.81 -13.92
N ASN A 23 3.46 -27.98 -15.21
CA ASN A 23 4.67 -27.41 -15.79
C ASN A 23 4.65 -25.88 -15.76
N ALA A 24 3.52 -25.24 -16.08
CA ALA A 24 3.35 -23.80 -15.99
C ALA A 24 3.59 -23.28 -14.57
N THR A 25 3.07 -23.96 -13.54
CA THR A 25 3.30 -23.57 -12.14
C THR A 25 4.76 -23.67 -11.74
N LYS A 26 5.47 -24.73 -12.19
CA LYS A 26 6.90 -24.90 -11.94
C LYS A 26 7.72 -23.83 -12.65
N LEU A 27 7.43 -23.56 -13.93
CA LEU A 27 8.12 -22.54 -14.71
C LEU A 27 7.93 -21.15 -14.09
N GLU A 28 6.72 -20.83 -13.64
CA GLU A 28 6.46 -19.59 -12.91
C GLU A 28 7.33 -19.45 -11.66
N ARG A 29 7.55 -20.52 -10.89
CA ARG A 29 8.43 -20.49 -9.72
C ARG A 29 9.90 -20.32 -10.09
N VAL A 30 10.34 -20.96 -11.18
CA VAL A 30 11.74 -20.85 -11.67
C VAL A 30 12.02 -19.44 -12.19
N PHE A 31 11.05 -18.84 -12.89
CA PHE A 31 11.19 -17.48 -13.44
C PHE A 31 10.77 -16.37 -12.48
N ALA A 32 10.34 -16.69 -11.26
CA ALA A 32 9.99 -15.70 -10.25
C ALA A 32 11.24 -14.95 -9.76
N LYS A 33 11.60 -13.89 -10.49
CA LYS A 33 12.72 -12.98 -10.19
C LYS A 33 12.16 -11.56 -10.05
N PRO A 34 11.63 -11.22 -8.85
CA PRO A 34 10.88 -9.99 -8.65
C PRO A 34 11.77 -8.75 -8.50
N PHE A 35 12.98 -8.88 -7.93
CA PHE A 35 13.87 -7.73 -7.71
C PHE A 35 14.43 -7.22 -9.06
N LEU A 36 14.30 -5.92 -9.31
CA LEU A 36 14.78 -5.29 -10.54
C LEU A 36 16.01 -4.42 -10.29
N SER A 37 15.94 -3.48 -9.35
CA SER A 37 17.04 -2.56 -9.04
C SER A 37 16.89 -1.91 -7.66
N SER A 38 18.01 -1.40 -7.15
CA SER A 38 18.05 -0.45 -6.03
C SER A 38 18.35 0.93 -6.59
N LEU A 39 17.67 1.95 -6.07
CA LEU A 39 17.99 3.36 -6.24
C LEU A 39 18.68 3.79 -4.94
N ASP A 40 19.98 4.01 -5.04
CA ASP A 40 20.84 4.35 -3.92
C ASP A 40 21.21 5.84 -3.98
N GLY A 41 21.31 6.49 -2.81
CA GLY A 41 21.72 7.89 -2.74
C GLY A 41 21.21 8.70 -1.56
N HIS A 42 20.28 8.19 -0.75
CA HIS A 42 19.93 8.83 0.53
C HIS A 42 20.97 8.54 1.60
N ARG A 43 21.15 9.49 2.53
CA ARG A 43 22.07 9.33 3.67
C ARG A 43 21.38 8.75 4.89
N ASP A 44 20.07 8.94 5.00
CA ASP A 44 19.23 8.37 6.07
C ASP A 44 18.00 7.61 5.53
N GLY A 45 17.26 6.94 6.40
CA GLY A 45 16.11 6.11 6.07
C GLY A 45 15.02 6.85 5.28
N VAL A 46 14.38 6.16 4.33
CA VAL A 46 13.33 6.75 3.48
C VAL A 46 11.98 6.70 4.18
N ASN A 47 11.51 7.84 4.66
CA ASN A 47 10.28 7.94 5.45
C ASN A 47 9.01 8.20 4.63
N CYS A 48 9.10 8.90 3.49
CA CYS A 48 7.95 9.17 2.64
C CYS A 48 8.29 9.02 1.14
N MET A 49 7.29 8.65 0.34
CA MET A 49 7.41 8.60 -1.12
C MET A 49 6.13 9.09 -1.79
N ALA A 50 6.29 9.80 -2.91
CA ALA A 50 5.18 10.25 -3.73
C ALA A 50 5.44 9.95 -5.21
N LYS A 51 4.38 9.59 -5.94
CA LYS A 51 4.43 9.38 -7.38
C LYS A 51 4.06 10.68 -8.07
N HIS A 52 4.66 10.93 -9.22
CA HIS A 52 4.17 11.97 -10.09
C HIS A 52 2.81 11.55 -10.71
N PRO A 53 1.78 12.42 -10.76
CA PRO A 53 0.44 12.02 -11.21
C PRO A 53 0.35 11.76 -12.71
N LYS A 54 1.07 12.53 -13.54
CA LYS A 54 1.04 12.39 -15.03
C LYS A 54 2.22 11.58 -15.59
N SER A 55 3.45 11.89 -15.18
CA SER A 55 4.66 11.16 -15.56
C SER A 55 4.75 9.78 -14.89
N LEU A 56 4.95 8.75 -15.70
CA LEU A 56 5.20 7.38 -15.23
C LEU A 56 6.63 7.17 -14.72
N SER A 57 7.59 7.99 -15.20
CA SER A 57 9.01 7.79 -14.93
C SER A 57 9.50 8.47 -13.67
N THR A 58 8.75 9.42 -13.12
CA THR A 58 9.25 10.31 -12.08
C THR A 58 8.67 9.97 -10.71
N VAL A 59 9.56 9.80 -9.72
CA VAL A 59 9.19 9.47 -8.34
C VAL A 59 9.93 10.38 -7.38
N LEU A 60 9.26 10.77 -6.32
CA LEU A 60 9.80 11.56 -5.23
C LEU A 60 10.00 10.70 -3.99
N SER A 61 11.08 10.93 -3.26
CA SER A 61 11.34 10.31 -1.97
C SER A 61 11.88 11.32 -0.97
N GLY A 62 11.39 11.29 0.27
CA GLY A 62 11.89 12.10 1.37
C GLY A 62 12.50 11.20 2.45
N ALA A 63 13.67 11.59 2.94
CA ALA A 63 14.41 10.88 3.98
C ALA A 63 14.26 11.56 5.36
N CYS A 64 14.77 10.88 6.39
CA CYS A 64 14.75 11.37 7.77
C CYS A 64 15.72 12.55 8.01
N ASP A 65 16.75 12.72 7.18
CA ASP A 65 17.72 13.83 7.25
C ASP A 65 17.19 15.17 6.66
N GLY A 66 15.96 15.17 6.13
CA GLY A 66 15.37 16.34 5.48
C GLY A 66 15.66 16.43 3.98
N GLU A 67 16.46 15.52 3.41
CA GLU A 67 16.71 15.47 1.98
C GLU A 67 15.49 14.91 1.23
N VAL A 68 15.14 15.58 0.14
CA VAL A 68 14.17 15.11 -0.84
C VAL A 68 14.88 14.86 -2.16
N LYS A 69 14.68 13.67 -2.71
CA LYS A 69 15.26 13.26 -3.99
C LYS A 69 14.20 12.97 -5.02
N ILE A 70 14.49 13.40 -6.24
CA ILE A 70 13.67 13.16 -7.43
C ILE A 70 14.37 12.13 -8.31
N TRP A 71 13.69 11.04 -8.61
CA TRP A 71 14.22 9.91 -9.33
C TRP A 71 13.62 9.79 -10.71
N ASN A 72 14.45 9.43 -11.68
CA ASN A 72 14.00 8.91 -12.96
C ASN A 72 14.07 7.39 -12.96
N LEU A 73 12.93 6.70 -13.02
CA LEU A 73 12.83 5.24 -13.05
C LEU A 73 13.39 4.63 -14.34
N THR A 74 13.37 5.36 -15.46
CA THR A 74 13.88 4.83 -16.74
C THR A 74 15.40 4.73 -16.74
N LYS A 75 16.07 5.80 -16.30
CA LYS A 75 17.54 5.89 -16.16
C LYS A 75 18.05 5.28 -14.85
N ARG A 76 17.17 5.09 -13.86
CA ARG A 76 17.47 4.61 -12.50
C ARG A 76 18.50 5.49 -11.78
N GLN A 77 18.39 6.80 -11.98
CA GLN A 77 19.30 7.78 -11.42
C GLN A 77 18.52 8.84 -10.65
N CYS A 78 19.17 9.39 -9.63
CA CYS A 78 18.71 10.61 -8.98
C CYS A 78 18.92 11.77 -9.96
N ILE A 79 17.84 12.51 -10.25
CA ILE A 79 17.90 13.71 -11.08
C ILE A 79 18.29 14.91 -10.20
N ARG A 80 17.65 15.02 -9.01
CA ARG A 80 17.78 16.18 -8.13
C ARG A 80 17.76 15.76 -6.67
N THR A 81 18.57 16.44 -5.86
CA THR A 81 18.60 16.33 -4.39
C THR A 81 18.39 17.73 -3.83
N ILE A 82 17.36 17.90 -3.01
CA ILE A 82 16.96 19.16 -2.39
C ILE A 82 17.03 18.99 -0.87
N GLN A 83 17.70 19.90 -0.16
CA GLN A 83 17.60 19.96 1.30
C GLN A 83 16.32 20.70 1.68
N ALA A 84 15.23 19.96 1.91
CA ALA A 84 13.92 20.57 2.10
C ALA A 84 13.69 21.05 3.54
N HIS A 85 14.14 20.27 4.54
CA HIS A 85 13.89 20.53 5.96
C HIS A 85 15.16 20.27 6.79
N GLU A 86 15.24 20.79 8.01
CA GLU A 86 16.34 20.49 8.95
C GLU A 86 16.14 19.16 9.72
N GLY A 87 14.95 18.56 9.59
CA GLY A 87 14.59 17.31 10.24
C GLY A 87 13.76 16.42 9.33
N PHE A 88 12.96 15.53 9.92
CA PHE A 88 12.34 14.43 9.18
C PHE A 88 11.34 14.95 8.16
N VAL A 89 11.43 14.48 6.91
CA VAL A 89 10.35 14.69 5.93
C VAL A 89 9.22 13.71 6.24
N ARG A 90 8.19 14.17 6.95
CA ARG A 90 7.07 13.37 7.41
C ARG A 90 6.11 12.99 6.29
N GLY A 91 5.84 13.94 5.40
CA GLY A 91 4.87 13.78 4.34
C GLY A 91 5.32 14.46 3.06
N MET A 92 4.88 13.92 1.94
CA MET A 92 5.11 14.51 0.63
C MET A 92 3.98 14.15 -0.32
N CYS A 93 3.62 15.09 -1.17
CA CYS A 93 2.61 14.88 -2.21
C CYS A 93 2.95 15.69 -3.47
N ALA A 94 2.64 15.14 -4.64
CA ALA A 94 2.75 15.86 -5.90
C ALA A 94 1.43 16.56 -6.21
N ARG A 95 1.50 17.78 -6.76
CA ARG A 95 0.32 18.51 -7.23
C ARG A 95 -0.33 17.78 -8.39
N PHE A 96 -1.67 17.80 -8.47
CA PHE A 96 -2.45 17.12 -9.53
C PHE A 96 -1.97 17.42 -10.97
N CYS A 97 -1.52 18.65 -11.24
CA CYS A 97 -1.06 19.04 -12.56
C CYS A 97 0.35 18.54 -12.88
N GLY A 98 1.15 18.19 -11.87
CA GLY A 98 2.53 17.69 -11.98
C GLY A 98 3.62 18.77 -11.99
N THR A 99 3.28 20.05 -11.92
CA THR A 99 4.28 21.14 -12.05
C THR A 99 5.02 21.43 -10.75
N SER A 100 4.43 21.09 -9.59
CA SER A 100 5.02 21.30 -8.27
C SER A 100 4.74 20.13 -7.33
N PHE A 101 5.45 20.09 -6.22
CA PHE A 101 5.21 19.13 -5.13
C PHE A 101 5.32 19.83 -3.77
N PHE A 102 4.70 19.24 -2.76
CA PHE A 102 4.66 19.73 -1.39
C PHE A 102 5.40 18.78 -0.46
N THR A 103 6.16 19.34 0.46
CA THR A 103 6.89 18.62 1.51
C THR A 103 6.46 19.14 2.87
N VAL A 104 6.45 18.25 3.84
CA VAL A 104 6.11 18.53 5.23
C VAL A 104 7.19 17.98 6.14
N GLY A 105 7.68 18.82 7.05
CA GLY A 105 8.76 18.48 7.96
C GLY A 105 8.46 18.70 9.44
N ASP A 106 9.37 18.21 10.29
CA ASP A 106 9.34 18.42 11.75
C ASP A 106 9.60 19.88 12.15
N ASP A 107 10.12 20.71 11.22
CA ASP A 107 10.29 22.16 11.36
C ASP A 107 8.96 22.94 11.33
N LYS A 108 7.82 22.24 11.31
CA LYS A 108 6.45 22.79 11.25
C LYS A 108 6.17 23.55 9.96
N THR A 109 6.99 23.39 8.94
CA THR A 109 6.77 24.06 7.65
C THR A 109 6.16 23.12 6.62
N VAL A 110 5.32 23.69 5.76
CA VAL A 110 4.92 23.09 4.49
C VAL A 110 5.61 23.89 3.39
N LYS A 111 6.46 23.24 2.60
CA LYS A 111 7.18 23.88 1.50
C LYS A 111 6.68 23.38 0.16
N GLN A 112 6.48 24.29 -0.78
CA GLN A 112 6.12 23.99 -2.17
C GLN A 112 7.34 24.17 -3.07
N TRP A 113 7.61 23.17 -3.91
CA TRP A 113 8.78 23.12 -4.77
C TRP A 113 8.37 22.95 -6.24
N LYS A 114 9.11 23.56 -7.17
CA LYS A 114 8.93 23.31 -8.61
C LYS A 114 9.45 21.92 -8.98
N MET A 115 8.75 21.23 -9.87
CA MET A 115 9.12 19.89 -10.34
C MET A 115 10.22 19.92 -11.41
N GLU A 116 10.30 21.01 -12.17
CA GLU A 116 11.35 21.26 -13.16
C GLU A 116 12.68 21.57 -12.45
N SER A 117 13.80 21.22 -13.10
CA SER A 117 15.12 21.59 -12.60
C SER A 117 15.32 23.09 -12.70
N PRO A 118 15.95 23.74 -11.70
CA PRO A 118 16.36 25.13 -11.83
C PRO A 118 17.29 25.30 -13.04
N GLU A 119 17.30 26.50 -13.62
CA GLU A 119 18.32 26.85 -14.59
C GLU A 119 19.71 26.89 -13.93
N TYR A 120 20.76 26.67 -14.71
CA TYR A 120 22.11 26.52 -14.18
C TYR A 120 22.56 27.79 -13.44
N GLY A 121 22.68 27.71 -12.10
CA GLY A 121 23.16 28.80 -11.25
C GLY A 121 22.13 29.42 -10.31
N GLU A 122 20.86 29.01 -10.35
CA GLU A 122 19.87 29.43 -9.35
C GLU A 122 19.91 28.55 -8.09
N GLU A 123 19.86 29.18 -6.91
CA GLU A 123 19.66 28.46 -5.65
C GLU A 123 18.25 27.88 -5.59
N GLU A 124 18.13 26.61 -5.16
CA GLU A 124 16.81 25.97 -5.05
C GLU A 124 16.06 26.49 -3.82
N GLU A 125 15.26 27.53 -4.03
CA GLU A 125 14.35 28.06 -3.04
C GLU A 125 12.92 27.49 -3.20
N PRO A 126 12.18 27.30 -2.09
CA PRO A 126 10.77 26.92 -2.16
C PRO A 126 9.93 28.07 -2.73
N ILE A 127 8.97 27.75 -3.61
CA ILE A 127 8.02 28.73 -4.19
C ILE A 127 7.21 29.40 -3.08
N HIS A 128 6.74 28.58 -2.14
CA HIS A 128 5.89 29.01 -1.05
C HIS A 128 6.25 28.22 0.20
N THR A 129 6.34 28.91 1.33
CA THR A 129 6.58 28.30 2.64
C THR A 129 5.45 28.71 3.58
N ILE A 130 4.69 27.73 4.07
CA ILE A 130 3.65 27.92 5.08
C ILE A 130 4.23 27.50 6.42
N LEU A 131 4.21 28.41 7.40
CA LEU A 131 4.61 28.09 8.77
C LEU A 131 3.38 27.69 9.59
N GLY A 132 3.36 26.45 10.07
CA GLY A 132 2.34 25.93 10.96
C GLY A 132 2.61 26.27 12.43
N LYS A 133 1.54 26.34 13.23
CA LYS A 133 1.65 26.43 14.70
C LYS A 133 2.13 25.11 15.33
N THR A 134 1.75 23.99 14.71
CA THR A 134 2.05 22.63 15.17
C THR A 134 2.80 21.84 14.12
N VAL A 135 3.42 20.73 14.52
CA VAL A 135 4.09 19.82 13.58
C VAL A 135 3.03 19.11 12.74
N TYR A 136 3.26 19.08 11.43
CA TYR A 136 2.43 18.33 10.50
C TYR A 136 3.05 16.94 10.27
N THR A 137 2.23 15.91 10.36
CA THR A 137 2.60 14.50 10.25
C THR A 137 2.39 13.93 8.84
N GLY A 138 1.54 14.57 8.04
CA GLY A 138 1.19 14.08 6.71
C GLY A 138 0.56 15.15 5.84
N ILE A 139 0.58 14.89 4.53
CA ILE A 139 -0.01 15.75 3.51
C ILE A 139 -0.55 14.91 2.36
N ASP A 140 -1.63 15.39 1.75
CA ASP A 140 -2.13 14.88 0.48
C ASP A 140 -2.77 15.99 -0.34
N HIS A 141 -2.74 15.83 -1.66
CA HIS A 141 -3.26 16.80 -2.60
C HIS A 141 -4.57 16.31 -3.20
N HIS A 142 -5.51 17.21 -3.43
CA HIS A 142 -6.75 16.92 -4.13
C HIS A 142 -6.47 16.57 -5.60
N TRP A 143 -7.26 15.68 -6.20
CA TRP A 143 -6.94 15.13 -7.53
C TRP A 143 -7.29 16.04 -8.71
N LYS A 144 -8.08 17.12 -8.51
CA LYS A 144 -8.58 17.99 -9.60
C LYS A 144 -8.32 19.47 -9.36
N GLU A 145 -8.70 19.96 -8.18
CA GLU A 145 -8.54 21.34 -7.73
C GLU A 145 -7.19 21.58 -7.02
N ALA A 146 -6.77 22.84 -6.94
CA ALA A 146 -5.57 23.32 -6.25
C ALA A 146 -5.75 23.40 -4.72
N VAL A 147 -6.25 22.32 -4.14
CA VAL A 147 -6.53 22.20 -2.70
C VAL A 147 -5.69 21.05 -2.16
N PHE A 148 -5.13 21.21 -0.97
CA PHE A 148 -4.42 20.14 -0.28
C PHE A 148 -4.84 20.08 1.18
N ALA A 149 -4.69 18.90 1.78
CA ALA A 149 -4.99 18.67 3.18
C ALA A 149 -3.69 18.33 3.92
N THR A 150 -3.47 19.01 5.04
CA THR A 150 -2.39 18.67 5.97
C THR A 150 -2.97 18.02 7.20
N CYS A 151 -2.10 17.25 7.85
CA CYS A 151 -2.40 16.43 8.99
C CYS A 151 -1.45 16.82 10.10
N GLY A 152 -1.94 17.03 11.32
CA GLY A 152 -1.12 17.29 12.50
C GLY A 152 -1.94 16.99 13.74
N HIS A 153 -2.22 18.00 14.55
CA HIS A 153 -3.22 17.88 15.62
C HIS A 153 -4.66 17.85 15.09
N GLN A 154 -4.88 18.45 13.92
CA GLN A 154 -6.17 18.49 13.25
C GLN A 154 -5.95 18.31 11.74
N VAL A 155 -7.03 18.10 10.99
CA VAL A 155 -6.95 18.11 9.53
C VAL A 155 -7.22 19.53 9.06
N ASP A 156 -6.20 20.17 8.51
CA ASP A 156 -6.32 21.50 7.93
C ASP A 156 -6.42 21.39 6.41
N ILE A 157 -7.39 22.07 5.83
CA ILE A 157 -7.60 22.19 4.40
C ILE A 157 -7.04 23.53 3.93
N TRP A 158 -6.25 23.49 2.87
CA TRP A 158 -5.54 24.64 2.34
C TRP A 158 -5.87 24.83 0.87
N ASP A 159 -5.96 26.09 0.48
CA ASP A 159 -5.84 26.51 -0.89
C ASP A 159 -4.38 26.92 -1.13
N GLU A 160 -3.81 26.61 -2.28
CA GLU A 160 -2.39 26.88 -2.57
C GLU A 160 -2.04 28.37 -2.55
N GLN A 161 -3.01 29.24 -2.83
CA GLN A 161 -2.79 30.69 -2.86
C GLN A 161 -2.83 31.32 -1.45
N ARG A 162 -3.28 30.57 -0.43
CA ARG A 162 -3.51 31.08 0.92
C ARG A 162 -2.46 30.59 1.90
N THR A 163 -2.01 31.51 2.76
CA THR A 163 -1.11 31.22 3.88
C THR A 163 -1.84 30.78 5.15
N SER A 164 -3.16 30.91 5.19
CA SER A 164 -4.03 30.44 6.26
C SER A 164 -4.92 29.29 5.79
N PRO A 165 -5.28 28.34 6.68
CA PRO A 165 -6.13 27.23 6.29
C PRO A 165 -7.55 27.74 5.97
N MET A 166 -8.15 27.17 4.93
CA MET A 166 -9.55 27.41 4.56
C MET A 166 -10.51 26.88 5.63
N CYS A 167 -10.21 25.70 6.14
CA CYS A 167 -11.03 25.00 7.12
C CYS A 167 -10.15 24.10 7.99
N SER A 168 -10.43 24.06 9.28
CA SER A 168 -9.80 23.17 10.24
C SER A 168 -10.84 22.21 10.78
N LEU A 169 -10.67 20.92 10.51
CA LEU A 169 -11.62 19.87 10.88
C LEU A 169 -11.11 19.14 12.11
N THR A 170 -11.87 19.22 13.21
CA THR A 170 -11.58 18.54 14.47
C THR A 170 -12.77 17.69 14.92
N TRP A 171 -12.49 16.48 15.41
CA TRP A 171 -13.46 15.65 16.15
C TRP A 171 -13.13 15.59 17.65
N GLY A 172 -11.87 15.86 18.01
CA GLY A 172 -11.34 15.78 19.38
C GLY A 172 -9.85 16.14 19.40
N PHE A 173 -9.20 15.95 20.54
CA PHE A 173 -7.78 16.25 20.74
C PHE A 173 -6.89 15.03 20.44
N ASP A 174 -6.82 14.60 19.18
CA ASP A 174 -6.00 13.45 18.78
C ASP A 174 -4.90 13.90 17.80
N SER A 175 -3.71 13.30 17.88
CA SER A 175 -2.72 13.47 16.80
C SER A 175 -3.09 12.57 15.62
N ILE A 176 -3.21 13.18 14.44
CA ILE A 176 -3.55 12.50 13.21
C ILE A 176 -2.25 12.06 12.56
N SER A 177 -2.14 10.81 12.11
CA SER A 177 -0.91 10.24 11.55
C SER A 177 -0.83 10.39 10.03
N SER A 178 -1.93 10.19 9.33
CA SER A 178 -1.98 10.29 7.87
C SER A 178 -3.34 10.76 7.37
N VAL A 179 -3.31 11.43 6.21
CA VAL A 179 -4.49 11.89 5.47
C VAL A 179 -4.34 11.44 4.01
N LYS A 180 -5.43 10.96 3.42
CA LYS A 180 -5.52 10.66 1.98
C LYS A 180 -6.85 11.04 1.37
N PHE A 181 -6.79 11.71 0.23
CA PHE A 181 -7.93 12.00 -0.63
C PHE A 181 -8.34 10.77 -1.42
N ASN A 182 -9.64 10.66 -1.64
CA ASN A 182 -10.20 9.68 -2.54
C ASN A 182 -9.97 10.10 -4.00
N PRO A 183 -9.39 9.24 -4.86
CA PRO A 183 -9.13 9.56 -6.25
C PRO A 183 -10.40 9.73 -7.11
N ILE A 184 -11.50 9.06 -6.75
CA ILE A 184 -12.74 9.09 -7.54
C ILE A 184 -13.65 10.20 -7.04
N GLU A 185 -14.08 10.11 -5.78
CA GLU A 185 -14.89 11.11 -5.12
C GLU A 185 -13.99 12.12 -4.42
N THR A 186 -13.51 13.09 -5.18
CA THR A 186 -12.35 13.91 -4.81
C THR A 186 -12.55 14.74 -3.54
N TYR A 187 -13.79 15.07 -3.18
CA TYR A 187 -14.11 15.81 -1.95
C TYR A 187 -14.15 14.96 -0.68
N LEU A 188 -13.98 13.63 -0.80
CA LEU A 188 -13.86 12.75 0.37
C LEU A 188 -12.40 12.56 0.75
N LEU A 189 -12.14 12.66 2.06
CA LEU A 189 -10.85 12.33 2.62
C LEU A 189 -10.99 11.37 3.81
N GLY A 190 -9.99 10.52 3.96
CA GLY A 190 -9.82 9.70 5.15
C GLY A 190 -8.63 10.21 5.94
N SER A 191 -8.72 10.17 7.26
CA SER A 191 -7.57 10.31 8.15
C SER A 191 -7.44 9.13 9.11
N CYS A 192 -6.21 8.81 9.45
CA CYS A 192 -5.87 7.89 10.54
C CYS A 192 -5.41 8.71 11.74
N ALA A 193 -5.95 8.46 12.92
CA ALA A 193 -5.47 9.06 14.17
C ALA A 193 -4.68 8.05 15.01
N SER A 194 -3.78 8.57 15.84
CA SER A 194 -2.99 7.78 16.80
C SER A 194 -3.87 6.98 17.76
N ASP A 195 -5.05 7.53 18.08
CA ASP A 195 -6.02 6.96 19.03
C ASP A 195 -6.87 5.81 18.47
N ARG A 196 -6.32 5.09 17.48
CA ARG A 196 -6.95 3.93 16.82
C ARG A 196 -8.17 4.27 15.98
N ASN A 197 -8.33 5.56 15.71
CA ASN A 197 -9.47 6.09 15.02
C ASN A 197 -9.17 6.21 13.52
N ILE A 198 -10.11 5.78 12.69
CA ILE A 198 -10.19 6.17 11.29
C ILE A 198 -11.35 7.17 11.18
N VAL A 199 -11.08 8.38 10.72
CA VAL A 199 -12.09 9.43 10.55
C VAL A 199 -12.25 9.73 9.07
N LEU A 200 -13.50 9.83 8.61
CA LEU A 200 -13.84 10.24 7.26
C LEU A 200 -14.35 11.67 7.29
N TYR A 201 -13.96 12.47 6.31
CA TYR A 201 -14.43 13.85 6.16
C TYR A 201 -14.91 14.08 4.73
N ASP A 202 -15.82 15.03 4.60
CA ASP A 202 -16.29 15.57 3.33
C ASP A 202 -15.93 17.05 3.31
N MET A 203 -15.14 17.47 2.34
CA MET A 203 -14.70 18.85 2.15
C MET A 203 -15.86 19.84 2.02
N ARG A 204 -17.02 19.36 1.56
CA ARG A 204 -18.22 20.18 1.38
C ARG A 204 -18.91 20.51 2.71
N LYS A 205 -18.60 19.76 3.76
CA LYS A 205 -19.12 19.95 5.11
C LYS A 205 -17.98 20.41 6.03
N SER A 206 -18.26 21.38 6.88
CA SER A 206 -17.30 21.81 7.91
C SER A 206 -17.22 20.82 9.08
N THR A 207 -18.09 19.81 9.11
CA THR A 207 -18.08 18.76 10.13
C THR A 207 -17.57 17.45 9.53
N PRO A 208 -16.74 16.70 10.27
CA PRO A 208 -16.39 15.32 9.89
C PRO A 208 -17.63 14.42 9.72
N LEU A 209 -17.50 13.36 8.92
CA LEU A 209 -18.63 12.47 8.57
C LEU A 209 -18.83 11.32 9.54
N LYS A 210 -17.84 10.44 9.69
CA LYS A 210 -17.94 9.20 10.48
C LYS A 210 -16.59 8.86 11.08
N LYS A 211 -16.61 8.18 12.22
CA LYS A 211 -15.41 7.71 12.93
C LYS A 211 -15.51 6.22 13.26
N VAL A 212 -14.45 5.47 13.02
CA VAL A 212 -14.32 4.05 13.37
C VAL A 212 -13.19 3.88 14.37
N ILE A 213 -13.46 3.21 15.47
CA ILE A 213 -12.48 2.93 16.52
C ILE A 213 -12.08 1.45 16.41
N LEU A 214 -10.80 1.20 16.15
CA LEU A 214 -10.23 -0.15 16.09
C LEU A 214 -9.53 -0.55 17.40
N ASN A 215 -9.12 -1.81 17.51
CA ASN A 215 -8.41 -2.30 18.69
C ASN A 215 -7.00 -1.70 18.84
N MET A 216 -6.28 -1.52 17.73
CA MET A 216 -4.94 -0.95 17.64
C MET A 216 -4.87 0.15 16.57
N ARG A 217 -3.80 0.96 16.61
CA ARG A 217 -3.70 2.16 15.78
C ARG A 217 -3.49 1.84 14.30
N THR A 218 -4.10 2.65 13.45
CA THR A 218 -3.91 2.60 12.01
C THR A 218 -2.82 3.57 11.61
N ASN A 219 -1.82 3.07 10.90
CA ASN A 219 -0.69 3.90 10.46
C ASN A 219 -1.08 4.70 9.21
N THR A 220 -1.59 4.00 8.21
CA THR A 220 -1.96 4.57 6.91
C THR A 220 -3.26 4.00 6.38
N LEU A 221 -3.88 4.76 5.48
CA LEU A 221 -5.02 4.32 4.68
C LEU A 221 -4.75 4.59 3.20
N CYS A 222 -5.35 3.80 2.33
CA CYS A 222 -5.32 4.01 0.89
C CYS A 222 -6.69 3.69 0.29
N TRP A 223 -7.19 4.57 -0.56
CA TRP A 223 -8.45 4.39 -1.28
C TRP A 223 -8.27 3.50 -2.50
N ASN A 224 -9.29 2.72 -2.84
CA ASN A 224 -9.30 1.98 -4.10
C ASN A 224 -9.51 2.98 -5.27
N PRO A 225 -8.59 3.03 -6.26
CA PRO A 225 -8.69 3.97 -7.38
C PRO A 225 -9.81 3.65 -8.38
N MET A 226 -10.43 2.46 -8.30
CA MET A 226 -11.55 2.05 -9.18
C MET A 226 -12.90 1.98 -8.44
N GLU A 227 -12.90 1.77 -7.12
CA GLU A 227 -14.12 1.70 -6.31
C GLU A 227 -14.11 2.81 -5.27
N ALA A 228 -14.91 3.86 -5.48
CA ALA A 228 -14.85 5.09 -4.69
C ALA A 228 -15.10 4.89 -3.18
N PHE A 229 -15.94 3.95 -2.80
CA PHE A 229 -16.35 3.76 -1.41
C PHE A 229 -15.49 2.74 -0.66
N VAL A 230 -14.51 2.12 -1.31
CA VAL A 230 -13.64 1.10 -0.70
C VAL A 230 -12.28 1.68 -0.38
N PHE A 231 -11.80 1.44 0.83
CA PHE A 231 -10.43 1.76 1.23
C PHE A 231 -9.84 0.66 2.10
N THR A 232 -8.51 0.55 2.10
CA THR A 232 -7.77 -0.37 2.96
C THR A 232 -6.94 0.42 3.96
N ALA A 233 -7.05 0.04 5.24
CA ALA A 233 -6.25 0.59 6.33
C ALA A 233 -5.18 -0.41 6.76
N ALA A 234 -3.94 0.07 6.91
CA ALA A 234 -2.85 -0.65 7.57
C ALA A 234 -2.87 -0.40 9.07
N ASN A 235 -2.81 -1.48 9.83
CA ASN A 235 -2.89 -1.43 11.28
C ASN A 235 -1.62 -2.03 11.92
N GLU A 236 -1.33 -1.61 13.14
CA GLU A 236 -0.31 -2.21 13.99
C GLU A 236 -0.61 -3.64 14.43
N ASP A 237 -1.87 -4.05 14.37
CA ASP A 237 -2.36 -5.43 14.58
C ASP A 237 -1.81 -6.48 13.59
N TYR A 238 -0.81 -6.12 12.77
CA TYR A 238 -0.22 -6.89 11.67
C TYR A 238 -1.19 -7.14 10.49
N ASN A 239 -2.46 -6.78 10.65
CA ASN A 239 -3.48 -7.01 9.65
C ASN A 239 -3.76 -5.73 8.86
N LEU A 240 -4.32 -5.93 7.67
CA LEU A 240 -4.96 -4.86 6.93
C LEU A 240 -6.47 -5.07 6.89
N TYR A 241 -7.21 -3.98 6.94
CA TYR A 241 -8.67 -3.99 6.95
C TYR A 241 -9.19 -3.25 5.73
N THR A 242 -9.90 -3.95 4.85
CA THR A 242 -10.63 -3.31 3.74
C THR A 242 -12.03 -2.97 4.22
N PHE A 243 -12.39 -1.69 4.15
CA PHE A 243 -13.67 -1.14 4.56
C PHE A 243 -14.48 -0.65 3.37
N ASP A 244 -15.81 -0.69 3.50
CA ASP A 244 -16.73 0.11 2.71
C ASP A 244 -17.14 1.31 3.57
N MET A 245 -16.93 2.53 3.08
CA MET A 245 -17.23 3.77 3.81
C MET A 245 -18.70 3.87 4.24
N ARG A 246 -19.61 3.20 3.54
CA ARG A 246 -21.05 3.21 3.84
C ARG A 246 -21.34 2.36 5.07
N PHE A 247 -20.68 1.20 5.17
CA PHE A 247 -20.89 0.17 6.20
C PHE A 247 -19.62 -0.10 7.00
N LEU A 248 -19.36 0.75 8.00
CA LEU A 248 -18.13 0.70 8.80
C LEU A 248 -18.19 -0.27 9.99
N GLU A 249 -19.35 -0.86 10.30
CA GLU A 249 -19.53 -1.79 11.42
C GLU A 249 -18.79 -3.12 11.26
N SER A 250 -18.43 -3.49 10.03
CA SER A 250 -17.61 -4.66 9.75
C SER A 250 -16.76 -4.41 8.52
N PRO A 251 -15.46 -4.76 8.53
CA PRO A 251 -14.66 -4.69 7.34
C PRO A 251 -15.18 -5.71 6.31
N VAL A 252 -15.09 -5.34 5.04
CA VAL A 252 -15.37 -6.24 3.90
C VAL A 252 -14.43 -7.43 3.94
N ARG A 253 -13.15 -7.18 4.21
CA ARG A 253 -12.11 -8.22 4.33
C ARG A 253 -11.05 -7.86 5.35
N VAL A 254 -10.54 -8.88 6.02
CA VAL A 254 -9.32 -8.80 6.85
C VAL A 254 -8.22 -9.54 6.10
N HIS A 255 -7.12 -8.85 5.85
CA HIS A 255 -5.93 -9.39 5.21
C HIS A 255 -4.91 -9.71 6.28
N MET A 256 -4.56 -10.98 6.39
CA MET A 256 -3.64 -11.52 7.38
C MET A 256 -2.47 -12.13 6.62
N ASP A 257 -1.26 -11.93 7.10
CA ASP A 257 -0.05 -12.72 6.81
C ASP A 257 1.21 -12.01 7.32
N HIS A 258 1.15 -10.70 7.58
CA HIS A 258 2.26 -9.98 8.22
C HIS A 258 2.48 -10.42 9.65
N VAL A 259 3.72 -10.24 10.07
CA VAL A 259 4.19 -10.65 11.38
C VAL A 259 4.34 -9.46 12.31
N SER A 260 4.67 -8.29 11.77
CA SER A 260 4.81 -7.05 12.52
C SER A 260 3.88 -5.98 11.96
N ALA A 261 3.90 -4.79 12.56
CA ALA A 261 3.03 -3.68 12.21
C ALA A 261 3.10 -3.37 10.71
N VAL A 262 1.95 -3.11 10.10
CA VAL A 262 1.89 -2.68 8.70
C VAL A 262 2.00 -1.17 8.69
N LEU A 263 2.97 -0.64 7.96
CA LEU A 263 3.30 0.79 7.96
C LEU A 263 2.61 1.52 6.82
N ASP A 264 2.70 1.01 5.59
CA ASP A 264 2.17 1.67 4.39
C ASP A 264 1.39 0.71 3.48
N VAL A 265 0.45 1.27 2.72
CA VAL A 265 -0.40 0.57 1.76
C VAL A 265 -0.52 1.42 0.50
N ASP A 266 -0.43 0.80 -0.66
CA ASP A 266 -0.79 1.45 -1.91
C ASP A 266 -1.58 0.49 -2.81
N TYR A 267 -2.61 1.03 -3.47
CA TYR A 267 -3.41 0.25 -4.40
C TYR A 267 -2.73 0.17 -5.77
N SER A 268 -2.93 -0.96 -6.44
CA SER A 268 -2.70 -1.02 -7.88
C SER A 268 -3.62 -0.02 -8.59
N PRO A 269 -3.17 0.63 -9.67
CA PRO A 269 -4.03 1.51 -10.47
C PRO A 269 -5.30 0.79 -10.99
N THR A 270 -5.26 -0.54 -11.10
CA THR A 270 -6.42 -1.35 -11.51
C THR A 270 -7.44 -1.61 -10.39
N GLY A 271 -7.11 -1.28 -9.14
CA GLY A 271 -8.00 -1.50 -7.99
C GLY A 271 -8.21 -2.95 -7.56
N LYS A 272 -7.61 -3.93 -8.23
CA LYS A 272 -7.81 -5.38 -7.96
C LYS A 272 -6.87 -5.94 -6.90
N GLU A 273 -5.70 -5.34 -6.80
CA GLU A 273 -4.65 -5.72 -5.86
C GLU A 273 -4.13 -4.48 -5.15
N PHE A 274 -3.53 -4.69 -3.99
CA PHE A 274 -2.78 -3.67 -3.28
C PHE A 274 -1.49 -4.27 -2.73
N VAL A 275 -0.53 -3.39 -2.48
CA VAL A 275 0.73 -3.73 -1.85
C VAL A 275 0.78 -3.15 -0.45
N SER A 276 1.45 -3.85 0.45
CA SER A 276 1.61 -3.46 1.84
C SER A 276 3.05 -3.62 2.27
N ALA A 277 3.53 -2.65 3.03
CA ALA A 277 4.84 -2.65 3.66
C ALA A 277 4.71 -2.87 5.17
N SER A 278 5.58 -3.70 5.73
CA SER A 278 5.59 -3.99 7.15
C SER A 278 6.96 -3.77 7.77
N PHE A 279 6.92 -3.50 9.07
CA PHE A 279 8.08 -3.48 9.93
C PHE A 279 8.79 -4.85 10.00
N ASP A 280 8.17 -5.94 9.55
CA ASP A 280 8.80 -7.28 9.47
C ASP A 280 9.81 -7.45 8.33
N LYS A 281 10.22 -6.35 7.68
CA LYS A 281 11.21 -6.29 6.59
C LYS A 281 10.73 -6.98 5.31
N SER A 282 9.42 -7.03 5.12
CA SER A 282 8.83 -7.66 3.95
C SER A 282 7.74 -6.80 3.31
N ILE A 283 7.55 -7.05 2.02
CA ILE A 283 6.48 -6.46 1.22
C ILE A 283 5.55 -7.59 0.85
N ARG A 284 4.24 -7.37 1.01
CA ARG A 284 3.21 -8.34 0.65
C ARG A 284 2.25 -7.74 -0.37
N ILE A 285 1.95 -8.52 -1.40
CA ILE A 285 0.93 -8.19 -2.40
C ILE A 285 -0.32 -8.98 -2.09
N PHE A 286 -1.44 -8.30 -1.97
CA PHE A 286 -2.74 -8.89 -1.66
C PHE A 286 -3.73 -8.60 -2.78
N PRO A 287 -4.46 -9.61 -3.25
CA PRO A 287 -5.71 -9.39 -3.99
C PRO A 287 -6.76 -8.84 -3.03
N VAL A 288 -7.55 -7.85 -3.45
CA VAL A 288 -8.60 -7.23 -2.61
C VAL A 288 -9.61 -8.27 -2.13
N ASP A 289 -9.88 -9.28 -2.97
CA ASP A 289 -10.78 -10.39 -2.67
C ASP A 289 -10.15 -11.53 -1.88
N LYS A 290 -8.93 -11.46 -1.39
CA LYS A 290 -8.33 -12.59 -0.65
C LYS A 290 -7.69 -12.10 0.63
N GLY A 291 -8.04 -12.74 1.76
CA GLY A 291 -7.45 -12.41 3.05
C GLY A 291 -6.01 -12.85 3.25
N HIS A 292 -5.36 -13.44 2.23
CA HIS A 292 -3.98 -13.91 2.28
C HIS A 292 -3.18 -13.36 1.10
N SER A 293 -1.89 -13.20 1.32
CA SER A 293 -0.94 -12.66 0.35
C SER A 293 -0.76 -13.59 -0.85
N ARG A 294 -0.64 -12.98 -2.03
CA ARG A 294 -0.28 -13.65 -3.28
C ARG A 294 1.23 -13.84 -3.39
N GLU A 295 1.97 -12.80 -3.02
CA GLU A 295 3.41 -12.69 -3.11
C GLU A 295 3.98 -12.08 -1.82
N VAL A 296 5.16 -12.55 -1.45
CA VAL A 296 6.03 -11.94 -0.43
C VAL A 296 7.35 -11.61 -1.10
N TYR A 297 7.83 -10.38 -0.91
CA TYR A 297 9.18 -9.96 -1.28
C TYR A 297 9.98 -9.60 -0.05
N HIS A 298 11.21 -10.10 -0.01
CA HIS A 298 12.21 -9.80 1.01
C HIS A 298 13.60 -9.85 0.38
N THR A 299 14.55 -9.13 0.97
CA THR A 299 15.98 -9.40 0.75
C THR A 299 16.69 -9.41 2.10
N LYS A 300 17.88 -10.00 2.16
CA LYS A 300 18.70 -9.99 3.38
C LYS A 300 19.17 -8.57 3.76
N ARG A 301 19.33 -7.68 2.79
CA ARG A 301 19.73 -6.28 3.01
C ARG A 301 18.54 -5.46 3.50
N MET A 302 17.33 -5.76 3.00
CA MET A 302 16.07 -5.13 3.40
C MET A 302 15.87 -5.07 4.91
N GLN A 303 15.85 -3.84 5.44
CA GLN A 303 15.45 -3.55 6.81
C GLN A 303 13.96 -3.18 6.84
N HIS A 304 13.52 -2.46 7.87
CA HIS A 304 12.13 -2.08 8.03
C HIS A 304 11.65 -1.35 6.77
N VAL A 305 10.50 -1.76 6.24
CA VAL A 305 9.93 -1.14 5.04
C VAL A 305 8.90 -0.13 5.51
N ILE A 306 9.24 1.14 5.40
CA ILE A 306 8.42 2.23 5.92
C ILE A 306 7.34 2.60 4.92
N THR A 307 7.70 2.65 3.63
CA THR A 307 6.81 3.14 2.57
C THR A 307 6.77 2.19 1.38
N VAL A 308 5.63 2.19 0.70
CA VAL A 308 5.44 1.42 -0.53
C VAL A 308 4.54 2.17 -1.49
N LYS A 309 4.88 2.12 -2.78
CA LYS A 309 4.06 2.70 -3.84
C LYS A 309 4.02 1.79 -5.05
N TRP A 310 2.85 1.61 -5.63
CA TRP A 310 2.63 0.90 -6.88
C TRP A 310 2.78 1.86 -8.05
N THR A 311 3.57 1.52 -9.06
CA THR A 311 3.77 2.38 -10.23
C THR A 311 2.47 2.55 -11.03
N SER A 312 2.27 3.71 -11.65
CA SER A 312 1.03 4.02 -12.36
C SER A 312 0.79 3.12 -13.60
N ASP A 313 1.79 2.37 -14.07
CA ASP A 313 1.69 1.37 -15.14
C ASP A 313 1.22 -0.02 -14.65
N ASN A 314 0.94 -0.17 -13.36
CA ASN A 314 0.56 -1.41 -12.70
C ASN A 314 1.62 -2.55 -12.72
N LYS A 315 2.84 -2.32 -13.20
CA LYS A 315 3.82 -3.41 -13.38
C LYS A 315 4.86 -3.51 -12.29
N TYR A 316 5.12 -2.42 -11.57
CA TYR A 316 6.19 -2.35 -10.60
C TYR A 316 5.72 -1.83 -9.25
N ILE A 317 6.53 -2.13 -8.25
CA ILE A 317 6.34 -1.74 -6.86
C ILE A 317 7.64 -1.13 -6.39
N LEU A 318 7.55 0.05 -5.80
CA LEU A 318 8.63 0.75 -5.15
C LEU A 318 8.48 0.61 -3.65
N CYS A 319 9.59 0.40 -2.94
CA CYS A 319 9.60 0.42 -1.49
C CYS A 319 10.72 1.31 -0.98
N GLY A 320 10.40 2.15 0.01
CA GLY A 320 11.38 2.87 0.81
C GLY A 320 11.66 2.08 2.09
N SER A 321 12.92 1.80 2.35
CA SER A 321 13.36 1.13 3.56
C SER A 321 14.14 2.08 4.47
N ASP A 322 14.21 1.71 5.74
CA ASP A 322 15.00 2.37 6.77
C ASP A 322 16.52 2.33 6.49
N GLU A 323 17.00 1.38 5.68
CA GLU A 323 18.40 1.32 5.23
C GLU A 323 18.71 2.24 4.03
N MET A 324 18.03 3.40 3.97
CA MET A 324 18.26 4.50 3.01
C MET A 324 17.91 4.19 1.55
N ASN A 325 17.74 2.92 1.21
CA ASN A 325 17.56 2.48 -0.16
C ASN A 325 16.09 2.44 -0.59
N ILE A 326 15.85 2.84 -1.84
CA ILE A 326 14.57 2.61 -2.52
C ILE A 326 14.75 1.43 -3.46
N ARG A 327 13.89 0.41 -3.37
CA ARG A 327 13.97 -0.75 -4.27
C ARG A 327 12.78 -0.81 -5.20
N LEU A 328 13.07 -1.24 -6.42
CA LEU A 328 12.11 -1.48 -7.48
C LEU A 328 11.91 -3.00 -7.67
N TRP A 329 10.66 -3.41 -7.58
CA TRP A 329 10.21 -4.78 -7.70
C TRP A 329 9.20 -4.90 -8.83
N LYS A 330 9.12 -6.06 -9.47
CA LYS A 330 7.99 -6.38 -10.35
C LYS A 330 6.78 -6.73 -9.49
N ALA A 331 5.60 -6.24 -9.85
CA ALA A 331 4.35 -6.68 -9.26
C ALA A 331 4.17 -8.19 -9.49
N ASN A 332 4.32 -8.64 -10.74
CA ASN A 332 4.31 -10.05 -11.11
C ASN A 332 5.75 -10.57 -11.27
N ALA A 333 6.22 -11.38 -10.32
CA ALA A 333 7.61 -11.84 -10.26
C ALA A 333 8.10 -12.59 -11.52
N SER A 334 7.21 -13.36 -12.15
CA SER A 334 7.52 -14.20 -13.32
C SER A 334 7.33 -13.50 -14.66
N GLU A 335 6.79 -12.28 -14.66
CA GLU A 335 6.48 -11.55 -15.88
C GLU A 335 7.78 -11.10 -16.57
N LYS A 336 7.87 -11.41 -17.87
CA LYS A 336 8.98 -10.98 -18.72
C LYS A 336 8.88 -9.48 -18.98
N LEU A 337 10.03 -8.81 -19.02
CA LEU A 337 10.12 -7.40 -19.40
C LEU A 337 10.13 -7.28 -20.93
N GLY A 338 9.58 -6.19 -21.45
CA GLY A 338 9.56 -5.90 -22.89
C GLY A 338 8.26 -6.31 -23.59
N VAL A 339 8.26 -6.17 -24.92
CA VAL A 339 7.11 -6.52 -25.77
C VAL A 339 7.12 -8.02 -26.04
N LEU A 340 5.99 -8.68 -25.81
CA LEU A 340 5.81 -10.11 -26.06
C LEU A 340 5.22 -10.33 -27.46
N ALA A 341 5.72 -11.35 -28.17
CA ALA A 341 5.11 -11.76 -29.43
C ALA A 341 3.68 -12.29 -29.19
N PRO A 342 2.74 -12.15 -30.15
CA PRO A 342 1.36 -12.61 -29.98
C PRO A 342 1.24 -14.08 -29.56
N ARG A 343 2.09 -14.95 -30.11
CA ARG A 343 2.15 -16.38 -29.75
C ARG A 343 2.58 -16.60 -28.30
N GLU A 344 3.56 -15.84 -27.82
CA GLU A 344 4.02 -15.93 -26.43
C GLU A 344 2.96 -15.41 -25.46
N LYS A 345 2.30 -14.29 -25.79
CA LYS A 345 1.19 -13.75 -25.01
C LYS A 345 0.03 -14.74 -24.92
N ALA A 346 -0.34 -15.38 -26.03
CA ALA A 346 -1.37 -16.42 -26.05
C ALA A 346 -0.98 -17.63 -25.19
N ALA A 347 0.30 -18.05 -25.23
CA ALA A 347 0.80 -19.13 -24.40
C ALA A 347 0.76 -18.78 -22.89
N MET A 348 1.12 -17.55 -22.51
CA MET A 348 1.01 -17.08 -21.12
C MET A 348 -0.45 -17.06 -20.65
N ASN A 349 -1.36 -16.51 -21.46
CA ASN A 349 -2.80 -16.47 -21.14
C ASN A 349 -3.39 -17.88 -21.00
N TYR A 350 -3.02 -18.80 -21.89
CA TYR A 350 -3.43 -20.21 -21.82
C TYR A 350 -2.92 -20.87 -20.54
N ASN A 351 -1.64 -20.68 -20.20
CA ASN A 351 -1.05 -21.18 -18.97
C ASN A 351 -1.73 -20.60 -17.72
N GLN A 352 -2.07 -19.31 -17.72
CA GLN A 352 -2.78 -18.68 -16.61
C GLN A 352 -4.17 -19.29 -16.41
N LYS A 353 -4.96 -19.45 -17.47
CA LYS A 353 -6.28 -20.12 -17.41
C LYS A 353 -6.18 -21.57 -16.91
N LEU A 354 -5.17 -22.32 -17.36
CA LEU A 354 -4.92 -23.67 -16.87
C LEU A 354 -4.58 -23.69 -15.36
N LYS A 355 -3.76 -22.75 -14.88
CA LYS A 355 -3.46 -22.63 -13.45
C LYS A 355 -4.72 -22.34 -12.63
N GLU A 356 -5.59 -21.46 -13.11
CA GLU A 356 -6.87 -21.15 -12.48
C GLU A 356 -7.79 -22.37 -12.44
N LYS A 357 -7.91 -23.10 -13.57
CA LYS A 357 -8.71 -24.34 -13.66
C LYS A 357 -8.24 -25.41 -12.66
N PHE A 358 -6.93 -25.62 -12.53
CA PHE A 358 -6.36 -26.66 -11.67
C PHE A 358 -5.83 -26.15 -10.30
N GLN A 359 -6.21 -24.94 -9.87
CA GLN A 359 -5.65 -24.29 -8.68
C GLN A 359 -5.84 -25.08 -7.38
N TYR A 360 -6.90 -25.88 -7.28
CA TYR A 360 -7.25 -26.65 -6.09
C TYR A 360 -6.52 -27.99 -6.00
N HIS A 361 -5.87 -28.44 -7.07
CA HIS A 361 -5.16 -29.70 -7.07
C HIS A 361 -3.95 -29.65 -6.10
N PRO A 362 -3.77 -30.63 -5.20
CA PRO A 362 -2.83 -30.52 -4.08
C PRO A 362 -1.37 -30.29 -4.52
N LYS A 363 -0.91 -30.97 -5.57
CA LYS A 363 0.46 -30.78 -6.10
C LYS A 363 0.68 -29.36 -6.65
N ILE A 364 -0.29 -28.84 -7.41
CA ILE A 364 -0.23 -27.49 -8.00
C ILE A 364 -0.32 -26.44 -6.90
N ARG A 365 -1.31 -26.55 -6.01
CA ARG A 365 -1.51 -25.66 -4.88
C ARG A 365 -0.26 -25.57 -4.00
N ARG A 366 0.36 -26.70 -3.65
CA ARG A 366 1.58 -26.74 -2.85
C ARG A 366 2.73 -25.99 -3.51
N ILE A 367 2.95 -26.20 -4.81
CA ILE A 367 4.02 -25.53 -5.58
C ILE A 367 3.74 -24.02 -5.71
N ALA A 368 2.48 -23.65 -5.97
CA ALA A 368 2.08 -22.26 -6.12
C ALA A 368 2.17 -21.46 -4.80
N GLN A 369 1.88 -22.10 -3.67
CA GLN A 369 1.92 -21.45 -2.35
C GLN A 369 3.32 -21.44 -1.72
N HIS A 370 4.23 -22.32 -2.15
CA HIS A 370 5.56 -22.40 -1.58
C HIS A 370 6.38 -21.13 -1.88
N ARG A 371 6.83 -20.47 -0.81
CA ARG A 371 7.74 -19.32 -0.85
C ARG A 371 8.86 -19.55 0.15
N HIS A 372 10.08 -19.18 -0.23
CA HIS A 372 11.19 -19.15 0.71
C HIS A 372 11.09 -17.88 1.57
N LEU A 373 10.97 -18.06 2.88
CA LEU A 373 10.91 -16.97 3.86
C LEU A 373 12.20 -16.95 4.70
N PRO A 374 12.65 -15.77 5.16
CA PRO A 374 13.71 -15.68 6.15
C PRO A 374 13.34 -16.44 7.42
N LYS A 375 14.34 -17.02 8.09
CA LYS A 375 14.14 -17.82 9.30
C LYS A 375 13.41 -17.04 10.40
N SER A 376 13.70 -15.75 10.57
CA SER A 376 13.04 -14.87 11.55
C SER A 376 11.53 -14.81 11.31
N ILE A 377 11.12 -14.44 10.09
CA ILE A 377 9.73 -14.34 9.67
C ILE A 377 9.04 -15.71 9.80
N PHE A 378 9.68 -16.79 9.34
CA PHE A 378 9.11 -18.13 9.40
C PHE A 378 8.83 -18.59 10.84
N CYS A 379 9.79 -18.39 11.76
CA CYS A 379 9.62 -18.73 13.18
C CYS A 379 8.48 -17.93 13.82
N GLN A 380 8.43 -16.62 13.59
CA GLN A 380 7.40 -15.76 14.14
C GLN A 380 6.00 -16.08 13.58
N ILE A 381 5.87 -16.41 12.29
CA ILE A 381 4.60 -16.91 11.71
C ILE A 381 4.14 -18.18 12.44
N LYS A 382 5.06 -19.11 12.70
CA LYS A 382 4.74 -20.36 13.41
C LYS A 382 4.26 -20.07 14.83
N GLU A 383 4.95 -19.18 15.53
CA GLU A 383 4.58 -18.74 16.86
C GLU A 383 3.20 -18.06 16.89
N GLN A 384 2.95 -17.11 15.99
CA GLN A 384 1.65 -16.44 15.86
C GLN A 384 0.52 -17.41 15.55
N ARG A 385 0.77 -18.43 14.72
CA ARG A 385 -0.20 -19.49 14.44
C ARG A 385 -0.54 -20.28 15.70
N ILE A 386 0.48 -20.70 16.47
CA ILE A 386 0.30 -21.41 17.74
C ILE A 386 -0.49 -20.56 18.73
N MET A 387 -0.13 -19.27 18.89
CA MET A 387 -0.84 -18.33 19.76
C MET A 387 -2.31 -18.16 19.35
N ARG A 388 -2.58 -18.05 18.03
CA ARG A 388 -3.95 -17.90 17.50
C ARG A 388 -4.79 -19.16 17.71
N GLU A 389 -4.22 -20.34 17.46
CA GLU A 389 -4.88 -21.62 17.72
C GLU A 389 -5.16 -21.82 19.21
N ALA A 390 -4.21 -21.47 20.09
CA ALA A 390 -4.40 -21.52 21.54
C ALA A 390 -5.53 -20.57 21.99
N ARG A 391 -5.56 -19.33 21.47
CA ARG A 391 -6.63 -18.36 21.76
C ARG A 391 -7.99 -18.86 21.28
N ARG A 392 -8.06 -19.40 20.06
CA ARG A 392 -9.28 -19.98 19.49
C ARG A 392 -9.77 -21.18 20.32
N ARG A 393 -8.86 -22.06 20.75
CA ARG A 393 -9.19 -23.19 21.63
C ARG A 393 -9.73 -22.72 22.98
N LYS A 394 -9.11 -21.71 23.59
CA LYS A 394 -9.56 -21.11 24.86
C LYS A 394 -10.96 -20.50 24.72
N GLU A 395 -11.24 -19.78 23.63
CA GLU A 395 -12.56 -19.20 23.35
C GLU A 395 -13.63 -20.28 23.13
N LEU A 396 -13.30 -21.35 22.39
CA LEU A 396 -14.20 -22.48 22.17
C LEU A 396 -14.50 -23.22 23.48
N ASN A 397 -13.48 -23.48 24.30
CA ASN A 397 -13.68 -24.10 25.62
C ASN A 397 -14.54 -23.22 26.52
N ARG A 398 -14.27 -21.91 26.55
CA ARG A 398 -15.10 -20.95 27.32
C ARG A 398 -16.56 -21.01 26.88
N ARG A 399 -16.82 -21.06 25.57
CA ARG A 399 -18.19 -21.15 25.05
C ARG A 399 -18.86 -22.49 25.40
N LYS A 400 -18.14 -23.61 25.31
CA LYS A 400 -18.68 -24.94 25.62
C LYS A 400 -19.05 -25.09 27.10
N HIS A 401 -18.28 -24.48 28.00
CA HIS A 401 -18.49 -24.57 29.46
C HIS A 401 -19.31 -23.42 30.05
N SER A 402 -19.69 -22.43 29.24
CA SER A 402 -20.56 -21.33 29.66
C SER A 402 -22.04 -21.66 29.39
N LYS A 403 -22.96 -21.09 30.18
CA LYS A 403 -24.41 -21.21 29.93
C LYS A 403 -24.73 -20.83 28.47
N PRO A 404 -25.62 -21.57 27.78
CA PRO A 404 -26.01 -21.25 26.41
C PRO A 404 -26.38 -19.78 26.25
N GLY A 405 -25.81 -19.09 25.26
CA GLY A 405 -26.08 -17.68 24.97
C GLY A 405 -25.20 -16.65 25.70
N SER A 406 -24.46 -17.05 26.75
CA SER A 406 -23.65 -16.08 27.51
C SER A 406 -22.39 -15.60 26.77
N VAL A 407 -21.83 -16.41 25.85
CA VAL A 407 -20.66 -16.04 25.02
C VAL A 407 -20.99 -16.15 23.53
N PRO A 408 -21.45 -15.07 22.88
CA PRO A 408 -21.82 -15.10 21.46
C PRO A 408 -20.63 -15.36 20.54
N PHE A 409 -20.91 -15.84 19.32
CA PHE A 409 -19.92 -15.95 18.27
C PHE A 409 -19.75 -14.65 17.53
N VAL A 410 -18.62 -13.98 17.78
CA VAL A 410 -18.20 -12.80 17.02
C VAL A 410 -17.34 -13.26 15.86
N SER A 411 -17.76 -12.93 14.64
CA SER A 411 -16.96 -13.18 13.43
C SER A 411 -15.59 -12.48 13.53
N GLU A 412 -14.54 -13.08 12.96
CA GLU A 412 -13.19 -12.48 12.98
C GLU A 412 -13.17 -11.06 12.38
N ARG A 413 -14.07 -10.76 11.43
CA ARG A 413 -14.21 -9.42 10.83
C ARG A 413 -14.64 -8.36 11.85
N LYS A 414 -15.62 -8.68 12.71
CA LYS A 414 -16.15 -7.73 13.70
C LYS A 414 -15.28 -7.62 14.95
N LYS A 415 -14.41 -8.60 15.21
CA LYS A 415 -13.61 -8.69 16.45
C LYS A 415 -12.62 -7.53 16.64
N HIS A 416 -12.24 -6.86 15.55
CA HIS A 416 -11.23 -5.81 15.56
C HIS A 416 -11.80 -4.39 15.62
N ILE A 417 -13.14 -4.25 15.55
CA ILE A 417 -13.83 -2.97 15.68
C ILE A 417 -14.38 -2.87 17.10
N VAL A 418 -14.07 -1.75 17.76
CA VAL A 418 -14.59 -1.40 19.08
C VAL A 418 -15.92 -0.67 18.95
N ALA A 419 -15.95 0.39 18.14
CA ALA A 419 -17.14 1.22 17.96
C ALA A 419 -17.12 1.96 16.62
N VAL A 420 -18.31 2.32 16.14
CA VAL A 420 -18.51 3.24 15.02
C VAL A 420 -19.35 4.40 15.52
N VAL A 421 -18.81 5.62 15.40
CA VAL A 421 -19.52 6.86 15.70
C VAL A 421 -19.99 7.44 14.37
N LYS A 422 -21.30 7.66 14.25
CA LYS A 422 -21.95 8.16 13.05
C LYS A 422 -22.05 9.67 13.05
#